data_AF-A0AAV5BG50-F1
#
_entry.id   AF-A0AAV5BG50-F1
#
_cell.length_a   1.000
_cell.length_b   1.000
_cell.length_c   1.000
_cell.angle_alpha   90.00
_cell.angle_beta   90.00
_cell.angle_gamma   90.00
#
_symmetry.space_group_name_H-M   'P 1'
#
loop_
_entity.id
_entity.type
_entity.pdbx_description
1 polymer ?
#
loop_
_entity_poly.entity_id
_entity_poly.type
_entity_poly.pdbx_seq_one_letter_code
_entity_poly.pdbx_strand_id
1 'polypeptide(L)'
;MANIPFVMFSLLIPVMILIFGVLLSKYPPGSPKALFGYRTIRSMKSQQNWDFAQKETGILWKRMGLIDIAAVFILDLLFARSGSVDLQVYGSLALVAAQLIPLVITFIIVERKLKDLDDKKE
;
A
#
# COMPACT_ATOMS: atom_id res chain seq x y z
N MET A 1 -18.93 -20.69 12.37
CA MET A 1 -19.38 -19.28 12.15
C MET A 1 -18.16 -18.50 11.73
N ALA A 2 -18.20 -17.77 10.61
CA ALA A 2 -17.08 -16.89 10.24
C ALA A 2 -16.90 -15.87 11.36
N ASN A 3 -15.68 -15.71 11.86
CA ASN A 3 -15.35 -14.70 12.85
C ASN A 3 -15.28 -13.34 12.14
N ILE A 4 -16.45 -12.80 11.78
CA ILE A 4 -16.68 -11.51 11.10
C ILE A 4 -15.80 -10.38 11.68
N PRO A 5 -15.56 -10.28 13.00
CA PRO A 5 -14.70 -9.21 13.54
C PRO A 5 -13.29 -9.21 12.96
N PHE A 6 -12.67 -10.37 12.76
CA PHE A 6 -11.26 -10.45 12.36
C PHE A 6 -11.04 -9.97 10.92
N VAL A 7 -11.97 -10.30 10.03
CA VAL A 7 -11.92 -9.89 8.61
C VAL A 7 -12.02 -8.38 8.49
N MET A 8 -12.89 -7.75 9.29
CA MET A 8 -13.01 -6.29 9.29
C MET A 8 -11.69 -5.60 9.67
N PHE A 9 -10.97 -6.13 10.68
CA PHE A 9 -9.65 -5.60 11.03
C PHE A 9 -8.59 -5.85 9.95
N SER A 10 -8.64 -7.02 9.31
CA SER A 10 -7.71 -7.40 8.22
C SER A 10 -7.86 -6.53 6.97
N LEU A 11 -9.03 -5.90 6.78
CA LEU A 11 -9.32 -5.02 5.65
C LEU A 11 -8.90 -3.56 5.90
N LEU A 12 -8.63 -3.14 7.14
CA LEU A 12 -8.31 -1.74 7.44
C LEU A 12 -7.07 -1.24 6.67
N ILE A 13 -5.96 -1.98 6.75
CA ILE A 13 -4.71 -1.61 6.07
C ILE A 13 -4.89 -1.53 4.55
N PRO A 14 -5.38 -2.57 3.85
CA PRO A 14 -5.44 -2.53 2.40
C PRO A 14 -6.49 -1.56 1.85
N VAL A 15 -7.58 -1.32 2.60
CA VAL A 15 -8.54 -0.25 2.26
C VAL A 15 -7.88 1.13 2.40
N MET A 16 -7.12 1.37 3.47
CA MET A 16 -6.41 2.64 3.64
C MET A 16 -5.36 2.85 2.54
N ILE A 17 -4.56 1.82 2.22
CA ILE A 17 -3.60 1.85 1.10
C ILE A 17 -4.33 2.18 -0.20
N LEU A 18 -5.49 1.55 -0.47
CA LEU A 18 -6.26 1.83 -1.68
C LEU A 18 -6.78 3.26 -1.72
N ILE A 19 -7.36 3.76 -0.62
CA ILE A 19 -7.89 5.14 -0.53
C ILE A 19 -6.77 6.14 -0.77
N PHE A 20 -5.64 6.02 -0.06
CA PHE A 20 -4.50 6.90 -0.26
C PHE A 20 -3.89 6.74 -1.65
N GLY A 21 -3.88 5.53 -2.21
CA GLY A 21 -3.46 5.30 -3.59
C GLY A 21 -4.30 6.07 -4.60
N VAL A 22 -5.63 6.04 -4.44
CA VAL A 22 -6.55 6.82 -5.28
C VAL A 22 -6.34 8.31 -5.08
N LEU A 23 -6.22 8.75 -3.82
CA LEU A 23 -6.02 10.15 -3.48
C LEU A 23 -4.73 10.70 -4.11
N LEU A 24 -3.59 10.04 -3.90
CA LEU A 24 -2.29 10.47 -4.42
C LEU A 24 -2.21 10.42 -5.95
N SER A 25 -2.92 9.49 -6.59
CA SER A 25 -2.90 9.37 -8.04
C SER A 25 -3.85 10.34 -8.77
N LYS A 26 -4.97 10.73 -8.15
CA LYS A 26 -5.95 11.66 -8.73
C LYS A 26 -5.76 13.10 -8.28
N TYR A 27 -5.41 13.28 -7.02
CA TYR A 27 -5.28 14.58 -6.35
C TYR A 27 -3.94 14.63 -5.60
N PRO A 28 -2.80 14.54 -6.31
CA PRO A 28 -1.50 14.64 -5.68
C PRO A 28 -1.38 15.99 -4.96
N PRO A 29 -0.79 16.04 -3.75
CA PRO A 29 -0.53 17.29 -3.05
C PRO A 29 0.36 18.20 -3.92
N GLY A 30 0.01 19.49 -4.02
CA GLY A 30 0.62 20.40 -5.01
C GLY A 30 2.05 20.86 -4.70
N SER A 31 2.58 20.63 -3.49
CA SER A 31 3.97 20.96 -3.17
C SER A 31 4.53 20.09 -2.04
N PRO A 32 5.86 19.98 -1.91
CA PRO A 32 6.51 19.30 -0.78
C PRO A 32 6.09 19.83 0.60
N LYS A 33 5.60 21.07 0.68
CA LYS A 33 5.10 21.72 1.90
C LYS A 33 3.68 21.32 2.29
N ALA A 34 2.99 20.49 1.51
CA ALA A 34 1.63 20.03 1.81
C ALA A 34 1.55 19.27 3.15
N LEU A 35 0.37 19.06 3.72
CA LEU A 35 0.27 18.34 5.00
C LEU A 35 0.65 16.85 4.88
N PHE A 36 0.40 16.25 3.73
CA PHE A 36 0.56 14.82 3.46
C PHE A 36 1.28 14.56 2.12
N GLY A 37 1.74 13.33 1.92
CA GLY A 37 2.39 12.87 0.69
C GLY A 37 3.55 11.90 0.96
N TYR A 38 4.02 11.23 -0.09
CA TYR A 38 5.24 10.43 -0.06
C TYR A 38 6.46 11.36 0.11
N ARG A 39 7.17 11.23 1.23
CA ARG A 39 8.23 12.16 1.63
C ARG A 39 9.54 11.44 1.83
N THR A 40 10.48 11.72 0.94
CA THR A 40 11.89 11.32 1.03
C THR A 40 12.76 12.46 0.53
N ILE A 41 14.06 12.41 0.87
CA ILE A 41 15.02 13.44 0.45
C ILE A 41 15.00 13.63 -1.07
N ARG A 42 14.94 12.53 -1.85
CA ARG A 42 14.87 12.57 -3.32
C ARG A 42 13.55 13.10 -3.85
N SER A 43 12.43 12.68 -3.25
CA SER A 43 11.10 13.17 -3.63
C SER A 43 10.96 14.67 -3.43
N MET A 44 11.53 15.21 -2.35
CA MET A 44 11.41 16.63 -2.00
C MET A 44 12.45 17.53 -2.70
N LYS A 45 13.38 16.96 -3.50
CA LYS A 45 14.47 17.70 -4.16
C LYS A 45 13.98 18.75 -5.17
N SER A 46 12.90 18.46 -5.89
CA SER A 46 12.31 19.37 -6.88
C SER A 46 10.81 19.14 -7.02
N GLN A 47 10.07 20.11 -7.56
CA GLN A 47 8.63 19.95 -7.81
C GLN A 47 8.35 18.78 -8.75
N GLN A 48 9.19 18.57 -9.78
CA GLN A 48 9.05 17.44 -10.69
C GLN A 48 9.22 16.09 -9.98
N ASN A 49 10.20 15.97 -9.09
CA ASN A 49 10.41 14.74 -8.30
C ASN A 49 9.25 14.51 -7.33
N TRP A 50 8.71 15.59 -6.77
CA TRP A 50 7.55 15.54 -5.89
C TRP A 50 6.33 15.00 -6.62
N ASP A 51 5.95 15.62 -7.74
CA ASP A 51 4.79 15.22 -8.55
C ASP A 51 4.91 13.78 -9.04
N PHE A 52 6.12 13.38 -9.48
CA PHE A 52 6.43 12.02 -9.88
C PHE A 52 6.24 11.02 -8.74
N ALA A 53 6.82 11.29 -7.56
CA ALA A 53 6.74 10.39 -6.42
C ALA A 53 5.30 10.18 -5.93
N GLN A 54 4.49 11.25 -5.86
CA GLN A 54 3.08 11.14 -5.46
C GLN A 54 2.29 10.28 -6.44
N LYS A 55 2.46 10.53 -7.74
CA LYS A 55 1.74 9.80 -8.79
C LYS A 55 2.13 8.33 -8.82
N GLU A 56 3.42 8.02 -8.78
CA GLU A 56 3.93 6.64 -8.78
C GLU A 56 3.50 5.87 -7.54
N THR A 57 3.63 6.49 -6.35
CA THR A 57 3.13 5.91 -5.09
C THR A 57 1.63 5.63 -5.19
N GLY A 58 0.85 6.59 -5.69
CA GLY A 58 -0.58 6.43 -5.87
C GLY A 58 -0.96 5.28 -6.80
N ILE A 59 -0.25 5.10 -7.90
CA ILE A 59 -0.48 3.99 -8.85
C ILE A 59 -0.15 2.64 -8.19
N LEU A 60 0.98 2.54 -7.49
CA LEU A 60 1.39 1.31 -6.80
C LEU A 60 0.41 0.94 -5.70
N TRP A 61 0.06 1.88 -4.82
CA TRP A 61 -0.85 1.65 -3.71
C TRP A 61 -2.26 1.26 -4.17
N LYS A 62 -2.78 1.84 -5.26
CA LYS A 62 -4.04 1.35 -5.84
C LYS A 62 -3.99 -0.12 -6.23
N ARG A 63 -2.92 -0.52 -6.93
CA ARG A 63 -2.77 -1.90 -7.40
C ARG A 63 -2.60 -2.87 -6.24
N MET A 64 -1.68 -2.56 -5.32
CA MET A 64 -1.41 -3.40 -4.16
C MET A 64 -2.61 -3.50 -3.23
N GLY A 65 -3.29 -2.38 -2.94
CA GLY A 65 -4.49 -2.39 -2.10
C GLY A 65 -5.61 -3.26 -2.67
N LEU A 66 -5.83 -3.24 -3.99
CA LEU A 66 -6.80 -4.14 -4.64
C LEU A 66 -6.38 -5.61 -4.54
N ILE A 67 -5.10 -5.91 -4.75
CA ILE A 67 -4.55 -7.27 -4.62
C ILE A 67 -4.71 -7.78 -3.19
N ASP A 68 -4.37 -6.96 -2.20
CA ASP A 68 -4.46 -7.34 -0.79
C ASP A 68 -5.91 -7.53 -0.33
N ILE A 69 -6.85 -6.68 -0.78
CA ILE A 69 -8.29 -6.88 -0.51
C ILE A 69 -8.75 -8.23 -1.07
N ALA A 70 -8.39 -8.55 -2.32
CA ALA A 70 -8.74 -9.83 -2.93
C ALA A 70 -8.11 -11.01 -2.15
N ALA A 71 -6.85 -10.89 -1.73
CA ALA A 71 -6.16 -11.90 -0.93
C ALA A 71 -6.86 -12.12 0.43
N VAL A 72 -7.29 -11.05 1.11
CA VAL A 72 -8.04 -11.15 2.37
C VAL A 72 -9.32 -11.95 2.18
N PHE A 73 -10.13 -11.64 1.16
CA PHE A 73 -11.38 -12.38 0.91
C PHE A 73 -11.12 -13.85 0.56
N ILE A 74 -10.13 -14.14 -0.29
CA ILE A 74 -9.81 -15.52 -0.69
C ILE A 74 -9.35 -16.33 0.52
N LEU A 75 -8.42 -15.79 1.32
CA LEU A 75 -7.88 -16.49 2.47
C LEU A 75 -8.91 -16.69 3.58
N ASP A 76 -9.78 -15.71 3.82
CA ASP A 76 -10.87 -15.86 4.80
C ASP A 76 -11.83 -16.99 4.39
N LEU A 77 -12.21 -17.08 3.11
CA LEU A 77 -13.04 -18.17 2.61
C LEU A 77 -12.37 -19.55 2.79
N LEU A 78 -11.06 -19.62 2.55
CA LEU A 78 -10.28 -20.85 2.76
C LEU A 78 -10.21 -21.25 4.24
N PHE A 79 -9.94 -20.29 5.13
CA PHE A 79 -9.87 -20.54 6.57
C PHE A 79 -11.24 -20.95 7.13
N ALA A 80 -12.31 -20.27 6.72
CA ALA A 80 -13.68 -20.61 7.11
C ALA A 80 -14.08 -22.02 6.67
N ARG A 81 -13.62 -22.48 5.49
CA ARG A 81 -13.86 -23.84 5.00
C ARG A 81 -13.09 -24.90 5.79
N SER A 82 -11.93 -24.56 6.34
CA SER A 82 -11.10 -25.52 7.10
C SER A 82 -11.73 -25.96 8.43
N GLY A 83 -12.57 -25.11 9.02
CA GLY A 83 -13.15 -25.34 10.35
C GLY A 83 -12.15 -25.25 11.52
N SER A 84 -10.86 -25.03 11.26
CA SER A 84 -9.81 -24.90 12.28
C SER A 84 -9.72 -23.44 12.77
N VAL A 85 -9.99 -23.24 14.06
CA VAL A 85 -9.86 -21.93 14.71
C VAL A 85 -8.40 -21.48 14.77
N ASP A 86 -7.48 -22.40 15.05
CA ASP A 86 -6.03 -22.09 15.10
C ASP A 86 -5.53 -21.61 13.74
N LEU A 87 -5.89 -22.30 12.66
CA LEU A 87 -5.50 -21.89 11.30
C LEU A 87 -6.04 -20.50 10.96
N GLN A 88 -7.28 -20.20 11.37
CA GLN A 88 -7.85 -18.87 11.15
C GLN A 88 -7.10 -17.80 11.93
N VAL A 89 -6.77 -18.01 13.20
CA VAL A 89 -6.06 -17.03 14.02
C VAL A 89 -4.63 -16.79 13.50
N TYR A 90 -3.84 -17.86 13.33
CA TYR A 90 -2.46 -17.74 12.90
C TYR A 90 -2.34 -17.30 11.44
N GLY A 91 -3.21 -17.81 10.56
CA GLY A 91 -3.22 -17.46 9.15
C GLY A 91 -3.57 -15.99 8.93
N SER A 92 -4.56 -15.49 9.65
CA SER A 92 -4.97 -14.09 9.49
C SER A 92 -4.01 -13.12 10.20
N LEU A 93 -3.30 -13.53 11.26
CA LEU A 93 -2.17 -12.78 11.80
C LEU A 93 -1.01 -12.67 10.78
N ALA A 94 -0.67 -13.78 10.12
CA ALA A 94 0.36 -13.80 9.09
C ALA A 94 -0.02 -12.91 7.89
N LEU A 95 -1.30 -12.87 7.53
CA LEU A 95 -1.82 -11.99 6.48
C LEU A 95 -1.63 -10.51 6.82
N VAL A 96 -1.98 -10.08 8.04
CA VAL A 96 -1.78 -8.69 8.47
C VAL A 96 -0.28 -8.33 8.46
N ALA A 97 0.60 -9.25 8.86
CA ALA A 97 2.04 -9.03 8.75
C ALA A 97 2.50 -8.91 7.29
N ALA A 98 1.96 -9.73 6.38
CA ALA A 98 2.28 -9.70 4.96
C ALA A 98 1.84 -8.39 4.28
N GLN A 99 0.80 -7.72 4.77
CA GLN A 99 0.36 -6.40 4.28
C GLN A 99 1.40 -5.28 4.47
N LEU A 100 2.47 -5.51 5.23
CA LEU A 100 3.61 -4.58 5.32
C LEU A 100 4.53 -4.67 4.09
N ILE A 101 4.56 -5.80 3.39
CA ILE A 101 5.40 -6.04 2.21
C ILE A 101 5.12 -5.01 1.10
N PRO A 102 3.87 -4.72 0.70
CA PRO A 102 3.55 -3.66 -0.26
C PRO A 102 4.15 -2.29 0.05
N LEU A 103 4.24 -1.92 1.34
CA LEU A 103 4.81 -0.64 1.77
C LEU A 103 6.31 -0.60 1.50
N VAL A 104 7.02 -1.67 1.86
CA VAL A 104 8.47 -1.82 1.62
C VAL A 104 8.76 -1.85 0.13
N ILE A 105 7.98 -2.62 -0.65
CA ILE A 105 8.11 -2.68 -2.11
C ILE A 105 7.91 -1.30 -2.73
N THR A 106 6.89 -0.57 -2.28
CA THR A 106 6.63 0.79 -2.80
C THR A 106 7.80 1.71 -2.53
N PHE A 107 8.36 1.70 -1.31
CA PHE A 107 9.54 2.49 -0.98
C PHE A 107 10.72 2.19 -1.90
N ILE A 108 11.05 0.91 -2.09
CA ILE A 108 12.17 0.49 -2.95
C ILE A 108 11.96 0.93 -4.40
N ILE A 109 10.76 0.71 -4.96
CA ILE A 109 10.47 1.04 -6.36
C ILE A 109 10.52 2.55 -6.58
N VAL A 110 9.87 3.33 -5.72
CA VAL A 110 9.79 4.79 -5.88
C VAL A 110 11.17 5.43 -5.70
N GLU A 111 11.96 5.02 -4.70
CA GLU A 111 13.31 5.57 -4.49
C GLU A 111 14.29 5.23 -5.61
N ARG A 112 14.18 4.04 -6.21
CA ARG A 112 14.97 3.66 -7.38
C ARG A 112 14.59 4.52 -8.59
N LYS A 113 13.30 4.64 -8.88
CA LYS A 113 12.82 5.47 -10.00
C LYS A 113 13.17 6.95 -9.81
N LEU A 114 13.15 7.46 -8.58
CA LEU A 114 13.59 8.82 -8.28
C LEU A 114 15.09 9.01 -8.49
N LYS A 115 15.90 8.01 -8.15
CA LYS A 115 17.34 8.04 -8.44
C LYS A 115 17.59 8.10 -9.95
N ASP A 116 16.96 7.20 -10.71
CA ASP A 116 17.11 7.16 -12.17
C ASP A 116 16.60 8.44 -12.85
N LEU A 117 15.61 9.12 -12.23
CA LEU A 117 15.11 10.41 -12.71
C LEU A 117 16.10 11.55 -12.46
N ASP A 118 16.83 11.50 -11.34
CA ASP A 118 17.88 12.47 -11.01
C ASP A 118 19.13 12.25 -11.87
N ASP A 119 19.57 11.00 -12.03
CA ASP A 119 20.78 10.63 -12.80
C ASP A 119 20.63 10.99 -14.30
N LYS A 120 19.40 11.10 -14.82
CA LYS A 120 19.13 11.53 -16.22
C LYS A 120 19.14 13.05 -16.43
N LYS A 121 19.17 13.84 -15.35
CA LYS A 121 19.18 15.32 -15.42
C LYS A 121 20.59 15.89 -15.38
N GLU A 122 21.56 15.11 -14.93
CA GLU A 122 23.01 15.41 -14.95
C GLU A 122 23.61 15.05 -16.32
#